data_AF-A0A3D2SJ18-F1
#
_entry.id   AF-A0A3D2SJ18-F1
#
_cell.length_a   1.000
_cell.length_b   1.000
_cell.length_c   1.000
_cell.angle_alpha   90.00
_cell.angle_beta   90.00
_cell.angle_gamma   90.00
#
_symmetry.space_group_name_H-M   'P 1'
#
loop_
_entity.id
_entity.type
_entity.pdbx_description
1 polymer ?
#
loop_
_entity_poly.entity_id
_entity_poly.type
_entity_poly.pdbx_seq_one_letter_code
_entity_poly.pdbx_strand_id
1 'polypeptide(L)'
;MGRKKQLNVTGSHITNYSIDVKDFKENDVQFQRLYLNIKVDENELYSYEICGDARFTIEYLKDKIPEELDFAIEHLNRVEIHEYTERSYLFFEVHHKDFRQMQVTGRRL
;
A
#
# COMPACT_ATOMS: atom_id res chain seq x y z
N MET A 1 23.75 -7.94 -5.12
CA MET A 1 22.68 -6.99 -5.49
C MET A 1 21.35 -7.65 -5.14
N GLY A 2 20.80 -7.36 -3.97
CA GLY A 2 19.52 -7.96 -3.54
C GLY A 2 18.39 -7.43 -4.42
N ARG A 3 17.60 -8.33 -5.01
CA ARG A 3 16.41 -7.93 -5.77
C ARG A 3 15.53 -7.07 -4.85
N LYS A 4 15.29 -5.82 -5.24
CA LYS A 4 14.22 -5.02 -4.65
C LYS A 4 12.93 -5.82 -4.82
N LYS A 5 12.37 -6.30 -3.72
CA LYS A 5 11.02 -6.85 -3.74
C LYS A 5 10.12 -5.64 -3.97
N GLN A 6 9.41 -5.63 -5.08
CA GLN A 6 8.50 -4.57 -5.49
C GLN A 6 7.21 -5.24 -5.95
N LEU A 7 6.06 -4.69 -5.60
CA LEU A 7 4.84 -5.00 -6.35
C LEU A 7 4.96 -4.22 -7.66
N ASN A 8 4.77 -4.90 -8.79
CA ASN A 8 4.68 -4.25 -10.08
C ASN A 8 3.79 -5.08 -10.99
N VAL A 9 2.50 -4.75 -11.02
CA VAL A 9 1.46 -5.57 -11.67
C VAL A 9 0.46 -4.68 -12.38
N THR A 10 -0.17 -5.22 -13.43
CA THR A 10 -1.38 -4.59 -14.01
C THR A 10 -2.58 -4.92 -13.12
N GLY A 11 -3.54 -4.00 -13.00
CA GLY A 11 -4.75 -4.20 -12.19
C GLY A 11 -5.53 -5.47 -12.54
N SER A 12 -5.44 -5.96 -13.79
CA SER A 12 -6.02 -7.24 -14.21
C SER A 12 -5.49 -8.47 -13.45
N HIS A 13 -4.28 -8.37 -12.88
CA HIS A 13 -3.67 -9.44 -12.09
C HIS A 13 -4.03 -9.36 -10.61
N ILE A 14 -4.61 -8.25 -10.14
CA ILE A 14 -5.04 -8.12 -8.75
C ILE A 14 -6.37 -8.84 -8.61
N THR A 15 -6.34 -10.02 -7.99
CA THR A 15 -7.54 -10.86 -7.82
C THR A 15 -8.34 -10.48 -6.61
N ASN A 16 -7.68 -9.95 -5.57
CA ASN A 16 -8.32 -9.44 -4.36
C ASN A 16 -7.35 -8.54 -3.60
N TYR A 17 -7.87 -7.65 -2.76
CA TYR A 17 -7.08 -6.99 -1.74
C TYR A 17 -7.89 -6.83 -0.46
N SER A 18 -7.21 -6.66 0.67
CA SER A 18 -7.86 -6.35 1.94
C SER A 18 -7.08 -5.30 2.70
N ILE A 19 -7.84 -4.46 3.41
CA ILE A 19 -7.32 -3.43 4.30
C ILE A 19 -7.89 -3.68 5.69
N ASP A 20 -7.00 -3.69 6.68
CA ASP A 20 -7.35 -3.78 8.10
C ASP A 20 -6.66 -2.65 8.86
N VAL A 21 -7.39 -1.94 9.71
CA VAL A 21 -6.83 -0.88 10.55
C VAL A 21 -6.82 -1.36 11.99
N LYS A 22 -5.64 -1.36 12.61
CA LYS A 22 -5.48 -1.76 14.00
C LYS A 22 -5.07 -0.59 14.86
N ASP A 23 -5.76 -0.44 15.98
CA ASP A 23 -5.40 0.48 17.05
C ASP A 23 -4.36 -0.16 17.97
N PHE A 24 -3.36 0.63 18.32
CA PHE A 24 -2.32 0.28 19.27
C PHE A 24 -2.27 1.34 20.37
N LYS A 25 -1.94 0.90 21.58
CA LYS A 25 -1.67 1.77 22.72
C LYS A 25 -0.34 1.39 23.34
N GLU A 26 0.62 2.30 23.34
CA GLU A 26 1.94 2.10 23.93
C GLU A 26 2.38 3.37 24.66
N ASN A 27 2.80 3.25 25.92
CA ASN A 27 3.24 4.39 26.75
C ASN A 27 2.26 5.58 26.75
N ASP A 28 0.96 5.30 26.88
CA ASP A 28 -0.15 6.27 26.81
C ASP A 28 -0.32 7.02 25.47
N VAL A 29 0.43 6.62 24.44
CA VAL A 29 0.22 7.07 23.06
C VAL A 29 -0.67 6.07 22.34
N GLN A 30 -1.80 6.55 21.81
CA GLN A 30 -2.64 5.77 20.91
C GLN A 30 -2.23 6.07 19.47
N PHE A 31 -2.00 5.03 18.67
CA PHE A 31 -1.68 5.15 17.25
C PHE A 31 -2.33 4.03 16.45
N GLN A 32 -2.51 4.26 15.16
CA GLN A 32 -3.11 3.31 14.24
C GLN A 32 -2.09 2.82 13.21
N ARG A 33 -2.27 1.58 12.77
CA ARG A 33 -1.57 1.05 11.58
C ARG A 33 -2.56 0.44 10.61
N LEU A 34 -2.29 0.63 9.33
CA LEU A 34 -3.03 0.06 8.23
C LEU A 34 -2.26 -1.15 7.70
N TYR A 35 -2.93 -2.30 7.64
CA TYR A 35 -2.42 -3.53 7.06
C TYR A 35 -3.08 -3.74 5.70
N LEU A 36 -2.27 -3.69 4.64
CA LEU A 36 -2.70 -3.87 3.27
C LEU A 36 -2.21 -5.22 2.76
N ASN A 37 -3.13 -6.05 2.27
CA ASN A 37 -2.81 -7.30 1.60
C ASN A 37 -3.31 -7.22 0.16
N ILE A 38 -2.43 -7.45 -0.82
CA ILE A 38 -2.76 -7.49 -2.24
C ILE A 38 -2.48 -8.90 -2.74
N LYS A 39 -3.52 -9.59 -3.20
CA LYS A 39 -3.42 -10.90 -3.84
C LYS A 39 -3.30 -10.69 -5.36
N VAL A 40 -2.20 -11.21 -5.90
CA VAL A 40 -1.89 -11.17 -7.33
C VAL A 40 -1.95 -12.59 -7.87
N ASP A 41 -2.72 -12.77 -8.94
CA ASP A 41 -3.02 -14.06 -9.55
C ASP A 41 -3.45 -15.09 -8.47
N GLU A 42 -3.15 -16.38 -8.65
CA GLU A 42 -3.59 -17.43 -7.72
C GLU A 42 -2.68 -17.59 -6.49
N ASN A 43 -1.41 -17.17 -6.56
CA ASN A 43 -0.36 -17.62 -5.63
C ASN A 43 0.49 -16.52 -4.98
N GLU A 44 0.40 -15.25 -5.40
CA GLU A 44 1.24 -14.20 -4.81
C GLU A 44 0.45 -13.31 -3.85
N LEU A 45 0.98 -13.14 -2.64
CA LEU A 45 0.45 -12.23 -1.63
C LEU A 45 1.50 -11.20 -1.26
N TYR A 46 1.14 -9.92 -1.38
CA TYR A 46 1.96 -8.79 -0.98
C TYR A 46 1.31 -8.14 0.25
N SER A 47 1.96 -8.27 1.40
CA SER A 47 1.47 -7.75 2.68
C SER A 47 2.30 -6.57 3.13
N TYR A 48 1.65 -5.49 3.54
CA TYR A 48 2.28 -4.25 3.96
C TYR A 48 1.69 -3.76 5.27
N GLU A 49 2.54 -3.20 6.12
CA GLU A 49 2.18 -2.41 7.28
C GLU A 49 2.49 -0.95 6.98
N ILE A 50 1.49 -0.08 7.12
CA ILE A 50 1.56 1.35 6.82
C ILE A 50 1.20 2.14 8.10
N CYS A 51 2.02 3.13 8.41
CA CYS A 51 1.83 4.05 9.51
C CYS A 51 1.37 5.41 8.99
N GLY A 52 0.47 6.07 9.71
CA GLY A 52 0.14 7.46 9.46
C GLY A 52 1.33 8.35 9.80
N ASP A 53 1.53 9.42 9.04
CA ASP A 53 2.54 10.42 9.31
C ASP A 53 2.05 11.84 8.93
N ALA A 54 2.95 12.82 8.96
CA ALA A 54 2.62 14.21 8.69
C ALA A 54 2.07 14.46 7.26
N ARG A 55 2.28 13.53 6.32
CA ARG A 55 1.79 13.64 4.93
C ARG A 55 0.38 13.08 4.80
N PHE A 56 0.13 11.92 5.39
CA PHE A 56 -1.13 11.19 5.24
C PHE A 56 -1.54 10.53 6.56
N THR A 57 -2.79 10.75 6.97
CA THR A 57 -3.39 10.08 8.13
C THR A 57 -3.83 8.67 7.75
N ILE A 58 -3.96 7.78 8.75
CA ILE A 58 -4.51 6.42 8.51
C ILE A 58 -5.93 6.48 7.96
N GLU A 59 -6.75 7.43 8.43
CA GLU A 59 -8.11 7.64 7.92
C GLU A 59 -8.11 7.97 6.43
N TYR A 60 -7.25 8.90 5.98
CA TYR A 60 -7.12 9.22 4.56
C TYR A 60 -6.65 8.00 3.75
N LEU A 61 -5.62 7.29 4.23
CA LEU A 61 -5.06 6.14 3.52
C LEU A 61 -6.03 4.96 3.42
N LYS A 62 -6.87 4.78 4.45
CA LYS A 62 -7.91 3.75 4.49
C LYS A 62 -8.91 3.90 3.34
N ASP A 63 -9.23 5.14 2.95
CA ASP A 63 -10.17 5.40 1.86
C ASP A 63 -9.46 5.54 0.52
N LYS A 64 -8.27 6.18 0.51
CA LYS A 64 -7.54 6.46 -0.72
C LYS A 64 -6.91 5.22 -1.36
N ILE A 65 -6.35 4.30 -0.57
CA ILE A 65 -5.71 3.10 -1.13
C ILE A 65 -6.74 2.21 -1.86
N PRO A 66 -7.92 1.88 -1.29
CA PRO A 66 -8.97 1.17 -2.01
C PRO A 66 -9.41 1.88 -3.28
N GLU A 67 -9.69 3.18 -3.21
CA GLU A 67 -10.10 3.99 -4.37
C GLU A 67 -9.13 3.81 -5.55
N GLU A 68 -7.83 3.89 -5.30
CA GLU A 68 -6.80 3.78 -6.33
C GLU A 68 -6.59 2.34 -6.81
N LEU A 69 -6.71 1.34 -5.93
CA LEU A 69 -6.64 -0.07 -6.31
C LEU A 69 -7.85 -0.49 -7.15
N ASP A 70 -9.05 -0.06 -6.77
CA ASP A 70 -10.28 -0.29 -7.51
C ASP A 70 -10.20 0.35 -8.89
N PHE A 71 -9.74 1.60 -8.97
CA PHE A 71 -9.51 2.29 -10.24
C PHE A 71 -8.48 1.53 -11.10
N ALA A 72 -7.41 1.01 -10.50
CA ALA A 72 -6.42 0.23 -11.22
C ALA A 72 -6.99 -1.07 -11.78
N ILE A 73 -7.83 -1.76 -11.03
CA ILE A 73 -8.50 -2.99 -11.43
C ILE A 73 -9.50 -2.71 -12.56
N GLU A 74 -10.36 -1.71 -12.41
CA GLU A 74 -11.40 -1.37 -13.40
C GLU A 74 -10.81 -0.92 -14.74
N HIS A 75 -9.76 -0.10 -14.70
CA HIS A 75 -9.14 0.47 -15.90
C HIS A 75 -7.88 -0.25 -16.36
N LEU A 76 -7.55 -1.38 -15.74
CA LEU A 76 -6.35 -2.19 -16.05
C LEU A 76 -5.07 -1.34 -15.96
N ASN A 77 -5.02 -0.38 -15.04
CA ASN A 77 -3.82 0.44 -14.84
C ASN A 77 -2.75 -0.35 -14.08
N ARG A 78 -1.50 0.08 -14.27
CA ARG A 78 -0.36 -0.49 -13.57
C ARG A 78 -0.32 0.02 -12.14
N VAL A 79 -0.06 -0.89 -11.19
CA VAL A 79 0.15 -0.62 -9.77
C VAL A 79 1.58 -1.00 -9.41
N GLU A 80 2.31 -0.05 -8.83
CA GLU A 80 3.66 -0.25 -8.33
C GLU A 80 3.75 0.12 -6.84
N ILE A 81 4.41 -0.74 -6.06
CA ILE A 81 4.79 -0.44 -4.67
C ILE A 81 6.28 -0.70 -4.52
N HIS A 82 7.05 0.39 -4.40
CA HIS A 82 8.49 0.33 -4.20
C HIS A 82 8.84 0.42 -2.71
N GLU A 83 9.71 -0.48 -2.26
CA GLU A 83 10.14 -0.56 -0.86
C GLU A 83 11.49 0.13 -0.66
N TYR A 84 11.57 1.13 0.22
CA TYR A 84 12.83 1.69 0.70
C TYR A 84 13.05 1.33 2.17
N THR A 85 13.59 0.13 2.36
CA THR A 85 13.69 -0.56 3.65
C THR A 85 14.54 0.16 4.69
N GLU A 86 15.62 0.86 4.29
CA GLU A 86 16.49 1.62 5.19
C GLU A 86 15.77 2.71 5.98
N ARG A 87 14.70 3.26 5.39
CA ARG A 87 13.91 4.35 6.00
C ARG A 87 12.47 3.95 6.28
N SER A 88 12.11 2.68 6.06
CA SER A 88 10.73 2.19 6.17
C SER A 88 9.76 3.08 5.40
N TYR A 89 10.06 3.32 4.12
CA TYR A 89 9.15 3.99 3.20
C TYR A 89 8.63 3.03 2.15
N LEU A 90 7.38 3.24 1.77
CA LEU A 90 6.74 2.63 0.61
C LEU A 90 6.35 3.76 -0.34
N PHE A 91 6.60 3.57 -1.63
CA PHE A 91 6.16 4.47 -2.69
C PHE A 91 5.08 3.76 -3.49
N PHE A 92 3.84 4.20 -3.33
CA PHE A 92 2.65 3.65 -3.97
C PHE A 92 2.33 4.47 -5.22
N GLU A 93 2.20 3.80 -6.36
CA GLU A 93 1.93 4.43 -7.65
C GLU A 93 0.87 3.65 -8.42
N VAL A 94 -0.19 4.33 -8.84
CA VAL A 94 -1.13 3.82 -9.85
C VAL A 94 -0.96 4.69 -11.10
N HIS A 95 -0.71 4.06 -12.24
CA HIS A 95 -0.34 4.73 -13.48
C HIS A 95 -1.58 5.26 -14.21
N HIS A 96 -2.19 6.32 -13.67
CA HIS A 96 -3.20 7.12 -14.37
C HIS A 96 -2.90 8.62 -14.28
N LYS A 97 -3.57 9.43 -15.11
CA LYS A 97 -3.14 10.81 -15.40
C LYS A 97 -3.13 11.74 -14.19
N ASP A 98 -3.99 11.47 -13.20
CA ASP A 98 -4.22 12.39 -12.08
C ASP A 98 -3.51 11.92 -10.79
N PHE A 99 -2.95 10.71 -10.79
CA PHE A 99 -2.29 10.18 -9.61
C PHE A 99 -0.81 10.55 -9.57
N ARG A 100 -0.43 11.21 -8.46
CA ARG A 100 0.97 11.39 -8.10
C ARG A 100 1.35 10.30 -7.12
N GLN A 101 2.51 9.70 -7.33
CA GLN A 101 3.11 8.72 -6.42
C GLN A 101 2.96 9.16 -4.95
N MET A 102 2.37 8.31 -4.13
CA MET A 102 2.19 8.51 -2.69
C MET A 102 3.35 7.86 -1.94
N GLN A 103 4.16 8.66 -1.25
CA GLN A 103 5.14 8.14 -0.31
C GLN A 103 4.52 8.02 1.08
N VAL A 104 4.46 6.81 1.62
CA VAL A 104 3.96 6.52 2.97
C VAL A 104 5.07 5.92 3.84
N THR A 105 4.96 6.10 5.15
CA THR A 105 5.79 5.36 6.10
C THR A 105 5.23 3.96 6.27
N GLY A 106 6.05 2.93 6.07
CA GLY A 106 5.61 1.55 6.10
C GLY A 106 6.67 0.55 5.65
N ARG A 107 6.33 -0.73 5.71
CA ARG A 107 7.20 -1.82 5.29
C ARG A 107 6.40 -3.02 4.80
N ARG A 108 7.06 -3.87 4.03
CA ARG A 108 6.55 -5.20 3.70
C ARG A 108 6.64 -6.14 4.90
N LEU A 109 5.67 -7.03 5.01
CA LEU A 109 5.60 -8.12 5.99
C LEU A 109 6.07 -9.45 5.39
#